data_AF-A0A947YQA8-F1
#
_entry.id   AF-A0A947YQA8-F1
#
_cell.length_a   1.000
_cell.length_b   1.000
_cell.length_c   1.000
_cell.angle_alpha   90.00
_cell.angle_beta   90.00
_cell.angle_gamma   90.00
#
_symmetry.space_group_name_H-M   'P 1'
#
loop_
_entity.id
_entity.type
_entity.pdbx_description
1 polymer ?
#
loop_
_entity_poly.entity_id
_entity_poly.type
_entity_poly.pdbx_seq_one_letter_code
_entity_poly.pdbx_strand_id
1 'polypeptide(L)'
;MLIEFIIRGSLQNDKAKLRDLHPENRKKATDKPTSDRLLKAFSGITLTIIEMGGKRIKHLTPLSELQKEVLKRLGLDSALYQDLEDNGTCPLLL
;
A
#
# COMPACT_ATOMS: atom_id res chain seq x y z
N MET A 1 14.81 -3.67 10.99
CA MET A 1 14.03 -4.37 9.95
C MET A 1 14.32 -3.71 8.61
N LEU A 2 14.34 -4.46 7.50
CA LEU A 2 14.77 -3.97 6.17
C LEU A 2 13.95 -2.76 5.68
N ILE A 3 12.62 -2.81 5.81
CA ILE A 3 11.70 -1.75 5.36
C ILE A 3 12.04 -0.41 6.02
N GLU A 4 12.26 -0.39 7.34
CA GLU A 4 12.64 0.82 8.07
C GLU A 4 13.98 1.39 7.63
N PHE A 5 14.98 0.52 7.38
CA PHE A 5 16.29 0.96 6.91
C PHE A 5 16.19 1.64 5.54
N ILE A 6 15.52 1.00 4.58
CA ILE A 6 15.33 1.54 3.22
C ILE A 6 14.61 2.88 3.25
N ILE A 7 13.47 2.95 3.95
CA ILE A 7 12.64 4.16 3.98
C ILE A 7 13.36 5.32 4.68
N ARG A 8 14.06 5.06 5.80
CA ARG A 8 14.84 6.12 6.47
C ARG A 8 15.96 6.64 5.58
N GLY A 9 16.68 5.77 4.89
CA GLY A 9 17.71 6.18 3.94
C GLY A 9 17.15 7.07 2.83
N SER A 10 16.02 6.65 2.22
CA SER A 10 15.33 7.46 1.21
C SER A 10 14.88 8.82 1.75
N LEU A 11 14.25 8.88 2.93
CA LEU A 11 13.80 10.13 3.55
C LEU A 11 14.95 11.08 3.87
N GLN A 12 16.07 10.55 4.35
CA GLN A 12 17.27 11.34 4.64
C GLN A 12 17.89 11.94 3.38
N ASN A 13 18.02 11.14 2.31
CA ASN A 13 18.56 11.60 1.03
C ASN A 13 17.71 12.74 0.43
N ASP A 14 16.39 12.62 0.51
CA ASP A 14 15.44 13.60 -0.04
C ASP A 14 15.18 14.78 0.90
N LYS A 15 15.72 14.77 2.14
CA LYS A 15 15.35 15.69 3.22
C LYS A 15 13.82 15.77 3.45
N ALA A 16 13.15 14.63 3.30
CA ALA A 16 11.71 14.50 3.34
C ALA A 16 11.21 13.91 4.67
N LYS A 17 9.89 14.02 4.91
CA LYS A 17 9.21 13.43 6.08
C LYS A 17 7.90 12.81 5.64
N LEU A 18 7.56 11.66 6.23
CA LEU A 18 6.24 11.06 6.11
C LEU A 18 5.29 11.69 7.13
N ARG A 19 4.07 12.02 6.68
CA ARG A 19 2.94 12.44 7.53
C ARG A 19 1.98 11.27 7.73
N ASP A 20 0.94 11.46 8.54
CA ASP A 20 -0.19 10.50 8.68
C ASP A 20 0.14 9.09 9.20
N LEU A 21 1.40 8.77 9.53
CA LEU A 21 1.82 7.52 10.19
C LEU A 21 1.27 7.36 11.63
N HIS A 22 0.72 8.43 12.18
CA HIS A 22 0.17 8.50 13.53
C HIS A 22 -1.32 8.82 13.44
N PRO A 23 -2.22 7.82 13.41
CA PRO A 23 -3.66 8.05 13.42
C PRO A 23 -4.11 8.95 14.56
N GLU A 24 -3.47 8.80 15.73
CA GLU A 24 -3.68 9.61 16.93
C GLU A 24 -3.19 11.06 16.82
N ASN A 25 -2.28 11.34 15.88
CA ASN A 25 -1.77 12.68 15.60
C ASN A 25 -1.32 12.81 14.14
N ARG A 26 -2.29 12.98 13.24
CA ARG A 26 -2.06 13.08 11.80
C ARG A 26 -1.11 14.21 11.38
N LYS A 27 -0.97 15.26 12.22
CA LYS A 27 -0.04 16.37 11.97
C LYS A 27 1.42 15.99 12.20
N LYS A 28 1.71 14.90 12.92
CA LYS A 28 3.07 14.48 13.23
C LYS A 28 3.75 13.91 11.99
N ALA A 29 4.77 14.63 11.52
CA ALA A 29 5.66 14.20 10.45
C ALA A 29 6.95 13.58 11.02
N THR A 30 7.52 12.57 10.36
CA THR A 30 8.77 11.93 10.78
C THR A 30 9.63 11.50 9.59
N ASP A 31 10.94 11.67 9.74
CA ASP A 31 12.00 11.10 8.88
C ASP A 31 12.55 9.78 9.45
N LYS A 32 12.14 9.42 10.67
CA LYS A 32 12.56 8.21 11.39
C LYS A 32 11.36 7.33 11.72
N PRO A 33 10.57 6.87 10.72
CA PRO A 33 9.48 5.95 10.99
C PRO A 33 10.02 4.64 11.58
N THR A 34 9.19 3.94 12.35
CA THR A 34 9.49 2.58 12.81
C THR A 34 8.80 1.57 11.90
N SER A 35 9.37 0.36 11.83
CA SER A 35 8.80 -0.74 11.06
C SER A 35 7.34 -1.04 11.45
N ASP A 36 7.04 -1.04 12.76
CA ASP A 36 5.67 -1.23 13.28
C ASP A 36 4.69 -0.17 12.74
N ARG A 37 5.09 1.10 12.74
CA ARG A 37 4.24 2.20 12.23
C ARG A 37 4.02 2.12 10.73
N LEU A 38 5.06 1.76 9.99
CA LEU A 38 4.98 1.55 8.55
C LEU A 38 4.02 0.41 8.22
N LEU A 39 4.14 -0.74 8.91
CA LEU A 39 3.25 -1.88 8.69
C LEU A 39 1.80 -1.57 9.10
N LYS A 40 1.59 -0.88 10.22
CA LYS A 40 0.26 -0.44 10.65
C LYS A 40 -0.42 0.48 9.64
N ALA A 41 0.33 1.26 8.86
CA ALA A 41 -0.24 2.11 7.81
C ALA A 41 -0.89 1.30 6.67
N PHE A 42 -0.57 0.01 6.53
CA PHE A 42 -1.19 -0.90 5.55
C PHE A 42 -2.35 -1.72 6.15
N SER A 43 -2.74 -1.45 7.40
CA SER A 43 -3.95 -2.02 7.98
C SER A 43 -5.19 -1.63 7.16
N GLY A 44 -6.13 -2.56 7.00
CA GLY A 44 -7.40 -2.30 6.31
C GLY A 44 -7.35 -2.46 4.78
N ILE A 45 -6.24 -2.92 4.23
CA ILE A 45 -6.15 -3.32 2.82
C ILE A 45 -6.83 -4.69 2.65
N THR A 46 -7.82 -4.76 1.78
CA THR A 46 -8.55 -5.99 1.45
C THR A 46 -8.70 -6.14 -0.07
N LEU A 47 -8.51 -7.37 -0.56
CA LEU A 47 -8.95 -7.83 -1.87
C LEU A 47 -10.15 -8.77 -1.66
N THR A 48 -11.32 -8.37 -2.15
CA THR A 48 -12.53 -9.18 -2.13
C THR A 48 -12.73 -9.78 -3.52
N ILE A 49 -12.93 -11.11 -3.58
CA ILE A 49 -13.23 -11.82 -4.82
C ILE A 49 -14.62 -12.43 -4.68
N ILE A 50 -15.50 -12.13 -5.63
CA ILE A 50 -16.88 -12.60 -5.69
C ILE A 50 -17.05 -13.42 -6.95
N GLU A 51 -17.51 -14.66 -6.81
CA GLU A 51 -17.87 -15.54 -7.92
C GLU A 51 -19.39 -15.53 -8.05
N MET A 52 -19.93 -15.05 -9.18
CA MET A 52 -21.37 -14.96 -9.41
C MET A 52 -21.71 -15.20 -10.89
N GLY A 53 -22.53 -16.21 -11.18
CA GLY A 53 -23.05 -16.48 -12.53
C GLY A 53 -21.96 -16.68 -13.59
N GLY A 54 -20.86 -17.36 -13.25
CA GLY A 54 -19.71 -17.58 -14.14
C GLY A 54 -18.80 -16.35 -14.32
N LYS A 55 -19.06 -15.26 -13.59
CA LYS A 55 -18.21 -14.07 -13.57
C LYS A 55 -17.45 -13.98 -12.24
N ARG A 56 -16.17 -13.63 -12.34
CA ARG A 56 -15.32 -13.25 -11.22
C ARG A 56 -15.26 -11.73 -11.14
N ILE A 57 -15.73 -11.17 -10.03
CA ILE A 57 -15.64 -9.74 -9.72
C ILE A 57 -14.62 -9.58 -8.60
N LYS A 58 -13.65 -8.69 -8.80
CA LYS A 58 -12.68 -8.32 -7.77
C LYS A 58 -12.94 -6.89 -7.30
N HIS A 59 -12.78 -6.66 -6.01
CA HIS A 59 -12.76 -5.31 -5.44
C HIS A 59 -11.56 -5.15 -4.53
N LEU A 60 -10.78 -4.12 -4.77
CA LEU A 60 -9.57 -3.83 -4.01
C LEU A 60 -9.72 -2.52 -3.23
N THR A 61 -9.29 -2.51 -1.97
CA THR A 61 -9.24 -1.27 -1.20
C THR A 61 -8.24 -0.29 -1.85
N PRO A 62 -8.62 0.94 -2.22
CA PRO A 62 -7.69 1.88 -2.83
C PRO A 62 -6.55 2.25 -1.88
N LEU A 63 -5.33 2.39 -2.42
CA LEU A 63 -4.20 2.88 -1.62
C LEU A 63 -4.38 4.35 -1.28
N SER A 64 -4.17 4.68 0.00
CA SER A 64 -4.01 6.07 0.44
C SER A 64 -2.71 6.68 -0.08
N GLU A 65 -2.63 8.02 -0.10
CA GLU A 65 -1.41 8.73 -0.50
C GLU A 65 -0.19 8.36 0.36
N LEU A 66 -0.39 8.12 1.66
CA LEU A 66 0.66 7.63 2.54
C LEU A 66 1.18 6.24 2.10
N GLN A 67 0.28 5.30 1.80
CA GLN A 67 0.67 3.96 1.36
C GLN A 67 1.39 4.00 0.01
N LYS A 68 0.93 4.82 -0.94
CA LYS A 68 1.62 5.04 -2.23
C LYS A 68 3.02 5.61 -2.03
N GLU A 69 3.18 6.61 -1.18
CA GLU A 69 4.49 7.21 -0.89
C GLU A 69 5.44 6.21 -0.22
N VAL A 70 4.92 5.35 0.68
CA VAL A 70 5.72 4.27 1.28
C VAL A 70 6.18 3.26 0.20
N LEU A 71 5.28 2.82 -0.70
CA LEU A 71 5.64 1.91 -1.79
C LEU A 71 6.70 2.52 -2.71
N LYS A 72 6.52 3.79 -3.11
CA LYS A 72 7.48 4.53 -3.92
C LYS A 72 8.87 4.57 -3.29
N ARG A 73 8.96 4.83 -1.98
CA ARG A 73 10.25 4.85 -1.24
C ARG A 73 10.89 3.47 -1.09
N LEU A 74 10.10 2.41 -1.20
CA LEU A 74 10.59 1.03 -1.28
C LEU A 74 10.98 0.62 -2.71
N GLY A 75 10.81 1.49 -3.70
CA GLY A 75 11.04 1.18 -5.11
C GLY A 75 9.97 0.26 -5.71
N LEU A 76 8.78 0.21 -5.10
CA LEU A 76 7.66 -0.61 -5.55
C LEU A 76 6.64 0.26 -6.29
N ASP A 77 6.27 -0.17 -7.49
CA ASP A 77 5.22 0.50 -8.26
C ASP A 77 3.83 0.17 -7.68
N SER A 78 3.05 1.21 -7.42
CA SER A 78 1.67 1.08 -6.97
C SER A 78 0.73 0.48 -8.03
N ALA A 79 1.14 0.47 -9.31
CA ALA A 79 0.39 -0.19 -10.38
C ALA A 79 0.24 -1.70 -10.11
N LEU A 80 1.28 -2.36 -9.59
CA LEU A 80 1.24 -3.79 -9.25
C LEU A 80 0.15 -4.14 -8.24
N TYR A 81 -0.16 -3.20 -7.34
CA TYR A 81 -1.27 -3.37 -6.41
C TYR A 81 -2.61 -3.21 -7.14
N GLN A 82 -2.76 -2.21 -8.00
CA GLN A 82 -4.00 -1.94 -8.77
C GLN A 82 -4.33 -3.10 -9.73
N ASP A 83 -3.32 -3.73 -10.32
CA ASP A 83 -3.49 -4.89 -11.20
C ASP A 83 -4.15 -6.09 -10.50
N LEU A 84 -4.15 -6.13 -9.16
CA LEU A 84 -4.88 -7.16 -8.41
C LEU A 84 -6.40 -7.07 -8.61
N GLU A 85 -6.92 -5.88 -8.90
CA GLU A 85 -8.33 -5.65 -9.23
C GLU A 85 -8.66 -6.06 -10.67
N ASP A 86 -7.66 -6.31 -11.52
CA ASP A 86 -7.90 -6.63 -12.92
C ASP A 86 -8.64 -7.96 -13.08
N ASN A 87 -9.72 -7.91 -13.85
CA ASN A 87 -10.66 -9.00 -14.04
C ASN A 87 -10.15 -9.86 -15.18
N GLY A 88 -9.19 -10.74 -14.89
CA GLY A 88 -8.88 -11.85 -15.80
C GLY A 88 -10.20 -12.56 -16.16
N THR A 89 -10.52 -12.60 -17.45
CA THR A 89 -11.70 -13.29 -17.96
C THR A 89 -11.64 -14.74 -17.49
N CYS A 90 -12.61 -15.16 -16.69
CA CYS A 90 -12.79 -16.58 -16.41
C CYS A 90 -13.19 -17.22 -17.75
N PRO A 91 -12.37 -18.08 -18.38
CA PRO A 91 -12.81 -18.78 -19.56
C PRO A 91 -13.96 -19.68 -19.09
N LEU A 92 -15.11 -19.50 -19.71
CA LEU A 92 -16.30 -20.31 -19.47
C LEU A 92 -15.90 -21.79 -19.51
N LEU A 93 -16.17 -22.52 -18.43
CA LEU A 93 -16.20 -23.97 -18.51
C LEU A 93 -17.37 -24.33 -19.44
N LEU A 94 -17.01 -24.94 -20.56
CA LEU A 94 -17.89 -25.70 -21.46
C LEU A 94 -18.68 -26.75 -20.68
#